data_AF-A0A1Q3TN78-F1
#
_entry.id   AF-A0A1Q3TN78-F1
#
_cell.length_a   1.000
_cell.length_b   1.000
_cell.length_c   1.000
_cell.angle_alpha   90.00
_cell.angle_beta   90.00
_cell.angle_gamma   90.00
#
_symmetry.space_group_name_H-M   'P 1'
#
loop_
_entity.id
_entity.type
_entity.pdbx_description
1 polymer ?
#
loop_
_entity_poly.entity_id
_entity_poly.type
_entity_poly.pdbx_seq_one_letter_code
_entity_poly.pdbx_strand_id
1 'polypeptide(L)'
;MVEFNHFRIQAGLPSFVLSASEWIEKTNATGIIVLNVSLFGITAKQWRDVNPDLKGNIRDYATINELICLSNMENLNAVFINENLTQKERLVKLNKIAIQQMSILQDVDKRKLLKRNLCQCGSGW
;
A
#
# COMPACT_ATOMS: atom_id res chain seq x y z
N MET A 1 -16.03 2.71 27.33
CA MET A 1 -15.08 2.72 26.19
C MET A 1 -14.62 1.29 25.87
N VAL A 2 -15.53 0.39 25.49
CA VAL A 2 -15.25 -1.05 25.27
C VAL A 2 -15.39 -1.47 23.79
N GLU A 3 -15.67 -0.54 22.87
CA GLU A 3 -15.86 -0.90 21.46
C GLU A 3 -14.56 -1.11 20.66
N PHE A 4 -13.42 -0.57 21.10
CA PHE A 4 -12.19 -0.61 20.29
C PHE A 4 -11.42 -1.94 20.32
N ASN A 5 -11.59 -2.77 21.36
CA ASN A 5 -10.86 -4.04 21.47
C ASN A 5 -11.41 -5.14 20.54
N HIS A 6 -12.71 -5.09 20.19
CA HIS A 6 -13.31 -6.07 19.30
C HIS A 6 -12.78 -5.94 17.86
N PHE A 7 -12.62 -4.69 17.38
CA PHE A 7 -12.07 -4.42 16.06
C PHE A 7 -10.61 -4.86 15.92
N ARG A 8 -9.78 -4.70 16.97
CA ARG A 8 -8.37 -5.13 16.94
C ARG A 8 -8.19 -6.64 16.87
N ILE A 9 -9.10 -7.40 17.48
CA ILE A 9 -9.07 -8.88 17.46
C ILE A 9 -9.57 -9.42 16.11
N GLN A 10 -10.39 -8.66 15.38
CA GLN A 10 -10.97 -9.09 14.11
C GLN A 10 -10.23 -8.62 12.85
N ALA A 11 -9.41 -7.56 12.94
CA ALA A 11 -8.64 -6.99 11.83
C ALA A 11 -7.52 -7.90 11.26
N GLY A 12 -7.50 -9.19 11.62
CA GLY A 12 -6.60 -10.22 11.07
C GLY A 12 -7.28 -11.56 10.79
N LEU A 13 -8.60 -11.66 10.94
CA LEU A 13 -9.34 -12.87 10.59
C LEU A 13 -9.55 -12.93 9.06
N PRO A 14 -9.43 -14.11 8.42
CA PRO A 14 -9.71 -14.28 6.99
C PRO A 14 -11.11 -13.81 6.57
N SER A 15 -12.05 -13.68 7.50
CA SER A 15 -13.39 -13.16 7.25
C SER A 15 -13.44 -11.65 6.97
N PHE A 16 -12.37 -10.90 7.26
CA PHE A 16 -12.32 -9.43 7.12
C PHE A 16 -11.44 -8.95 5.95
N VAL A 17 -10.64 -9.85 5.37
CA VAL A 17 -9.76 -9.57 4.23
C VAL A 17 -10.13 -10.55 3.12
N LEU A 18 -10.49 -10.04 1.94
CA LEU A 18 -10.81 -10.90 0.79
C LEU A 18 -9.64 -11.82 0.49
N SER A 19 -9.91 -13.11 0.28
CA SER A 19 -8.90 -14.02 -0.28
C SER A 19 -8.47 -13.54 -1.66
N ALA A 20 -7.28 -13.98 -2.11
CA ALA A 20 -6.77 -13.62 -3.43
C ALA A 20 -7.77 -13.97 -4.56
N SER A 21 -8.44 -15.12 -4.45
CA SER A 21 -9.47 -15.56 -5.41
C SER A 21 -10.70 -14.66 -5.38
N GLU A 22 -11.24 -14.35 -4.19
CA GLU A 22 -12.40 -13.45 -4.05
C GLU A 22 -12.09 -12.03 -4.52
N TRP A 23 -10.85 -11.56 -4.31
CA TRP A 23 -10.42 -10.26 -4.81
C TRP A 23 -10.37 -10.26 -6.34
N ILE A 24 -9.85 -11.31 -6.97
CA ILE A 24 -9.83 -11.42 -8.44
C ILE A 24 -11.26 -11.41 -8.99
N GLU A 25 -12.17 -12.21 -8.42
CA GLU A 25 -13.56 -12.28 -8.85
C GLU A 25 -14.29 -10.94 -8.70
N LYS A 26 -14.17 -10.28 -7.54
CA LYS A 26 -14.84 -8.99 -7.28
C LYS A 26 -14.26 -7.84 -8.08
N THR A 27 -12.97 -7.86 -8.37
CA THR A 27 -12.28 -6.73 -9.01
C THR A 27 -12.05 -6.92 -10.52
N ASN A 28 -12.32 -8.12 -11.05
CA ASN A 28 -11.92 -8.55 -12.40
C ASN A 28 -10.43 -8.27 -12.69
N ALA A 29 -9.58 -8.33 -11.67
CA ALA A 29 -8.17 -7.90 -11.68
C ALA A 29 -7.91 -6.46 -12.18
N THR A 30 -8.96 -5.65 -12.43
CA THR A 30 -8.83 -4.25 -12.90
C THR A 30 -8.16 -3.35 -11.86
N GLY A 31 -8.09 -3.80 -10.61
CA GLY A 31 -7.38 -3.12 -9.53
C GLY A 31 -5.86 -3.05 -9.73
N ILE A 32 -5.24 -4.03 -10.39
CA ILE A 32 -3.78 -4.11 -10.49
C ILE A 32 -3.19 -2.93 -11.28
N ILE A 33 -3.88 -2.51 -12.35
CA ILE A 33 -3.48 -1.33 -13.14
C ILE A 33 -3.59 -0.07 -12.29
N VAL A 34 -4.71 0.10 -11.58
CA VAL A 34 -4.98 1.28 -10.76
C VAL A 34 -3.93 1.43 -9.66
N LEU A 35 -3.55 0.34 -8.99
CA LEU A 35 -2.59 0.35 -7.89
C LEU A 35 -1.18 0.73 -8.34
N ASN A 36 -0.72 0.17 -9.46
CA ASN A 36 0.61 0.49 -9.98
C ASN A 36 0.68 1.94 -10.46
N VAL A 37 -0.35 2.42 -11.15
CA VAL A 37 -0.40 3.83 -11.60
C VAL A 37 -0.54 4.78 -10.41
N SER A 38 -1.33 4.43 -9.39
CA SER A 38 -1.55 5.32 -8.24
C SER A 38 -0.29 5.55 -7.40
N LEU A 39 0.59 4.55 -7.29
CA LEU A 39 1.81 4.64 -6.49
C LEU A 39 3.06 4.95 -7.31
N PHE A 40 3.25 4.28 -8.44
CA PHE A 40 4.48 4.35 -9.24
C PHE A 40 4.33 5.19 -10.52
N GLY A 41 3.12 5.61 -10.87
CA GLY A 41 2.86 6.40 -12.08
C GLY A 41 2.95 5.63 -13.41
N ILE A 42 3.23 4.32 -13.37
CA ILE A 42 3.38 3.47 -14.56
C ILE A 42 2.57 2.19 -14.44
N THR A 43 2.13 1.66 -15.58
CA THR A 43 1.47 0.36 -15.66
C THR A 43 2.48 -0.78 -15.55
N ALA A 44 2.01 -1.99 -15.22
CA ALA A 44 2.85 -3.19 -15.23
C ALA A 44 3.48 -3.45 -16.62
N LYS A 45 2.78 -3.11 -17.71
CA LYS A 45 3.30 -3.22 -19.06
C LYS A 45 4.44 -2.23 -19.31
N GLN A 46 4.23 -0.94 -19.03
CA GLN A 46 5.26 0.08 -19.18
C GLN A 46 6.50 -0.24 -18.34
N TRP A 47 6.32 -0.75 -17.12
CA TRP A 47 7.47 -1.18 -16.30
C TRP A 47 8.27 -2.31 -16.98
N ARG A 48 7.60 -3.32 -17.57
CA ARG A 48 8.30 -4.38 -18.32
C ARG A 48 8.99 -3.84 -19.56
N ASP A 49 8.34 -2.93 -20.28
CA ASP A 49 8.88 -2.35 -21.52
C ASP A 49 10.17 -1.56 -21.25
N VAL A 50 10.29 -0.89 -20.09
CA VAL A 50 11.49 -0.13 -19.69
C VAL A 50 12.48 -0.94 -18.84
N ASN A 51 12.15 -2.17 -18.43
CA ASN A 51 13.02 -3.06 -17.66
C ASN A 51 13.08 -4.48 -18.29
N PRO A 52 13.53 -4.62 -19.55
CA PRO A 52 13.51 -5.91 -20.26
C PRO A 52 14.44 -6.96 -19.65
N ASP A 53 15.53 -6.52 -19.01
CA ASP A 53 16.56 -7.40 -18.44
C ASP A 53 16.30 -7.76 -16.97
N LEU A 54 15.31 -7.12 -16.33
CA LEU A 54 14.95 -7.40 -14.94
C LEU A 54 13.96 -8.56 -14.87
N LYS A 55 14.28 -9.54 -14.03
CA LYS A 55 13.40 -10.67 -13.76
C LYS A 55 12.36 -10.30 -12.71
N GLY A 56 11.08 -10.54 -13.01
CA GLY A 56 9.99 -10.34 -12.05
C GLY A 56 9.08 -9.18 -12.44
N ASN A 57 8.57 -8.45 -11.45
CA ASN A 57 7.63 -7.35 -11.62
C ASN A 57 8.00 -6.17 -10.71
N ILE A 58 7.39 -5.00 -10.94
CA ILE A 58 7.66 -3.76 -10.20
C ILE A 58 7.63 -3.90 -8.67
N ARG A 59 6.80 -4.78 -8.11
CA ARG A 59 6.69 -4.98 -6.65
C ARG A 59 7.91 -5.70 -6.07
N ASP A 60 8.60 -6.52 -6.86
CA ASP A 60 9.83 -7.20 -6.44
C ASP A 60 10.99 -6.20 -6.19
N TYR A 61 10.87 -5.01 -6.75
CA TYR A 61 11.83 -3.92 -6.66
C TYR A 61 11.35 -2.74 -5.80
N ALA A 62 10.18 -2.87 -5.17
CA ALA A 62 9.60 -1.82 -4.32
C ALA A 62 10.22 -1.81 -2.92
N THR A 63 10.32 -0.63 -2.32
CA THR A 63 10.73 -0.44 -0.94
C THR A 63 9.67 -0.97 0.04
N ILE A 64 10.06 -1.23 1.29
CA ILE A 64 9.13 -1.67 2.34
C ILE A 64 7.97 -0.68 2.52
N ASN A 65 8.25 0.63 2.47
CA ASN A 65 7.22 1.66 2.61
C ASN A 65 6.23 1.64 1.44
N GLU A 66 6.71 1.43 0.22
CA GLU A 66 5.86 1.28 -0.97
C GLU A 66 5.01 0.01 -0.89
N LEU A 67 5.56 -1.10 -0.40
CA LEU A 67 4.83 -2.35 -0.18
C LEU A 67 3.73 -2.20 0.89
N ILE A 68 4.00 -1.45 1.96
CA ILE A 68 3.00 -1.11 2.99
C ILE A 68 1.86 -0.28 2.37
N CYS A 69 2.21 0.73 1.58
CA CYS A 69 1.23 1.53 0.85
C CYS A 69 0.38 0.68 -0.11
N LEU A 70 1.01 -0.22 -0.89
CA LEU A 70 0.30 -1.14 -1.79
C LEU A 70 -0.69 -2.02 -1.04
N SER A 71 -0.26 -2.66 0.05
CA SER A 71 -1.11 -3.54 0.85
C SER A 71 -2.34 -2.79 1.39
N ASN A 72 -2.16 -1.54 1.83
CA ASN A 72 -3.29 -0.73 2.27
C ASN A 72 -4.20 -0.31 1.10
N MET A 73 -3.63 0.08 -0.04
CA MET A 73 -4.41 0.48 -1.22
C MET A 73 -5.20 -0.68 -1.82
N GLU A 74 -4.73 -1.91 -1.72
CA GLU A 74 -5.46 -3.12 -2.15
C GLU A 74 -6.79 -3.27 -1.38
N ASN A 75 -6.73 -3.03 -0.07
CA ASN A 75 -7.91 -3.04 0.80
C ASN A 75 -8.87 -1.90 0.45
N LEU A 76 -8.36 -0.67 0.29
CA LEU A 76 -9.19 0.48 -0.06
C LEU A 76 -9.82 0.35 -1.45
N ASN A 77 -9.09 -0.20 -2.42
CA ASN A 77 -9.62 -0.44 -3.75
C ASN A 77 -10.79 -1.44 -3.71
N ALA A 78 -10.71 -2.48 -2.87
CA ALA A 78 -11.83 -3.41 -2.67
C ALA A 78 -13.06 -2.70 -2.09
N VAL A 79 -12.87 -1.80 -1.11
CA VAL A 79 -13.96 -0.97 -0.57
C VAL A 79 -14.57 -0.08 -1.66
N PHE A 80 -13.74 0.63 -2.44
CA PHE A 80 -14.25 1.52 -3.49
C PHE A 80 -14.98 0.78 -4.61
N ILE A 81 -14.61 -0.48 -4.90
CA ILE A 81 -15.35 -1.33 -5.84
C ILE A 81 -16.74 -1.64 -5.29
N ASN A 82 -16.84 -2.00 -4.01
CA ASN A 82 -18.13 -2.28 -3.37
C ASN A 82 -19.02 -1.03 -3.31
N GLU A 83 -18.42 0.16 -3.23
CA GLU A 83 -19.10 1.46 -3.33
C GLU A 83 -19.46 1.85 -4.78
N ASN A 84 -19.19 0.99 -5.76
CA ASN A 84 -19.44 1.21 -7.19
C ASN A 84 -18.70 2.41 -7.79
N LEU A 85 -17.54 2.80 -7.24
CA LEU A 85 -16.73 3.86 -7.83
C LEU A 85 -16.14 3.40 -9.16
N THR A 86 -16.18 4.30 -10.14
CA THR A 86 -15.54 4.08 -11.43
C THR A 86 -14.03 3.93 -11.27
N GLN A 87 -13.38 3.26 -12.23
CA GLN A 87 -11.92 3.08 -12.21
C GLN A 87 -11.17 4.43 -12.13
N LYS A 88 -11.67 5.46 -12.82
CA LYS A 88 -11.11 6.81 -12.82
C LYS A 88 -11.17 7.45 -11.42
N GLU A 89 -12.31 7.34 -10.75
CA GLU A 89 -12.47 7.89 -9.40
C GLU A 89 -11.58 7.17 -8.38
N ARG A 90 -11.51 5.84 -8.49
CA ARG A 90 -10.63 5.02 -7.66
C ARG A 90 -9.17 5.43 -7.82
N LEU A 91 -8.72 5.62 -9.06
CA LEU A 91 -7.36 6.06 -9.34
C LEU A 91 -7.02 7.39 -8.68
N VAL A 92 -7.90 8.39 -8.81
CA VAL A 92 -7.69 9.71 -8.21
C VAL A 92 -7.66 9.63 -6.68
N LYS A 93 -8.58 8.88 -6.06
CA LYS A 93 -8.61 8.71 -4.59
C LYS A 93 -7.38 7.96 -4.09
N LEU A 94 -7.02 6.83 -4.73
CA LEU A 94 -5.89 6.01 -4.32
C LEU A 94 -4.55 6.75 -4.48
N ASN A 95 -4.37 7.54 -5.54
CA ASN A 95 -3.15 8.35 -5.71
C ASN A 95 -3.00 9.40 -4.59
N LYS A 96 -4.10 10.09 -4.22
CA LYS A 96 -4.06 11.02 -3.08
C LYS A 96 -3.67 10.33 -1.78
N ILE A 97 -4.20 9.13 -1.52
CA ILE A 97 -3.89 8.33 -0.33
C ILE A 97 -2.44 7.85 -0.37
N ALA A 98 -1.93 7.40 -1.53
CA ALA A 98 -0.54 7.00 -1.71
C ALA A 98 0.43 8.13 -1.35
N ILE A 99 0.19 9.34 -1.88
CA ILE A 99 1.01 10.52 -1.59
C ILE A 99 1.03 10.81 -0.08
N GLN A 100 -0.14 10.78 0.56
CA GLN A 100 -0.26 11.01 2.01
C GLN A 100 0.49 9.96 2.83
N GLN A 101 0.34 8.68 2.50
CA GLN A 101 1.00 7.60 3.23
C GLN A 101 2.52 7.62 3.06
N MET A 102 3.02 7.86 1.86
CA MET A 102 4.45 7.98 1.61
C MET A 102 5.07 9.13 2.39
N SER A 103 4.39 10.28 2.47
CA SER A 103 4.83 11.41 3.30
C SER A 103 4.93 11.03 4.78
N ILE A 104 3.93 10.32 5.32
CA ILE A 104 3.91 9.91 6.73
C ILE A 104 5.01 8.89 7.03
N LEU A 105 5.19 7.89 6.17
CA LEU A 105 6.18 6.83 6.36
C LEU A 105 7.61 7.39 6.30
N GLN A 106 7.89 8.30 5.37
CA GLN A 106 9.18 8.99 5.31
C GLN A 106 9.47 9.79 6.59
N ASP A 107 8.46 10.46 7.16
CA ASP A 107 8.63 11.20 8.41
C ASP A 107 8.78 10.30 9.64
N VAL A 108 8.18 9.10 9.64
CA VAL A 108 8.45 8.08 10.66
C VAL A 108 9.91 7.63 10.59
N ASP A 109 10.44 7.39 9.38
CA ASP A 109 11.82 6.94 9.21
C ASP A 109 12.83 8.04 9.62
N LYS A 110 12.58 9.30 9.26
CA LYS A 110 13.37 10.44 9.76
C LYS A 110 13.38 10.49 11.29
N ARG A 111 12.22 10.31 11.94
CA ARG A 111 12.13 10.29 13.40
C ARG A 111 12.87 9.11 14.04
N LYS A 112 12.83 7.92 13.42
CA LYS A 112 13.61 6.76 13.89
C LYS A 112 15.11 7.02 13.77
N LEU A 113 15.56 7.61 12.66
CA LEU A 113 16.96 7.99 12.45
C LEU A 113 17.41 9.01 13.50
N LEU A 114 16.61 10.06 13.75
CA LEU A 114 16.90 11.05 14.79
C LEU A 114 17.01 10.42 16.18
N LYS A 115 16.07 9.54 16.57
CA LYS A 115 16.15 8.81 17.84
C LYS A 115 17.40 7.94 17.94
N ARG A 116 17.77 7.23 16.87
CA ARG A 116 18.98 6.39 16.85
C ARG A 116 20.26 7.21 17.04
N ASN A 117 20.35 8.37 16.40
CA ASN A 117 21.48 9.27 16.53
C ASN A 117 21.57 9.91 17.94
N LEU A 118 20.43 10.23 18.55
CA LEU A 118 20.39 10.73 19.92
C LEU A 118 20.79 9.67 20.95
N CYS A 119 20.37 8.41 20.77
CA CYS A 119 20.74 7.32 21.68
C CYS A 119 22.24 6.95 21.61
N GLN A 120 22.91 7.13 20.47
CA GLN A 120 24.34 6.83 20.33
C GLN A 120 25.26 7.91 20.95
N CYS A 121 24.75 9.12 21.19
CA CYS A 121 25.51 10.18 21.83
C CYS A 121 25.41 10.16 23.38
N GLY A 122 24.63 9.22 23.94
CA GLY A 122 24.34 9.12 25.38
C GLY A 122 25.02 7.99 26.14
N SER A 123 25.80 7.11 25.50
CA SER A 123 26.53 6.02 26.17
C SER A 123 27.96 6.44 26.52
N GLY A 124 28.06 7.43 27.41
CA GLY A 124 29.32 8.01 27.84
C GLY A 124 29.20 8.76 29.16
N TRP A 125 28.56 8.18 30.18
CA TRP A 125 28.71 8.48 31.61
C TRP A 125 28.38 7.23 32.42
#